data_AF-A0A8J6DT56-F1
#
_entry.id   AF-A0A8J6DT56-F1
#
_cell.length_a   1.000
_cell.length_b   1.000
_cell.length_c   1.000
_cell.angle_alpha   90.00
_cell.angle_beta   90.00
_cell.angle_gamma   90.00
#
_symmetry.space_group_name_H-M   'P 1'
#
loop_
_entity.id
_entity.type
_entity.pdbx_description
1 polymer ?
#
loop_
_entity_poly.entity_id
_entity_poly.type
_entity_poly.pdbx_seq_one_letter_code
_entity_poly.pdbx_strand_id
1 'polypeptide(L)'
;MYVCRDIDRIDERELCLQISIYISFGISSNHESREKEEPERENPESGIMAAKPKLFYFHGRGRMESIRWLLAAAGVEFEEEFLETREQYERMTTKLQKDGRLLFGQVPLVEMDGMMLTQMRAILSYLAAKYNLYGKDLKERVRIDMYVDGTLDLMMMIAVAAFKTPQEKEESLALTVKKAKTRYFPVFEKILKSHGEGFLVGNKFSWADIQLLEAILMMEELDASILSDFPLLKAFKTRISNIPTIKAFLQPGSQRKQPPDSHYVQVVRDILQF
;
A
#
# COMPACT_ATOMS: atom_id res chain seq x y z
N MET A 1 8.61 28.86 38.44
CA MET A 1 7.74 29.84 39.12
C MET A 1 7.65 31.05 38.20
N TYR A 2 6.64 31.09 37.32
CA TYR A 2 6.33 32.24 36.48
C TYR A 2 4.86 32.58 36.75
N VAL A 3 4.62 33.85 37.03
CA VAL A 3 3.39 34.40 37.60
C VAL A 3 2.35 34.62 36.50
N CYS A 4 1.16 34.04 36.70
CA CYS A 4 -0.05 34.27 35.91
C CYS A 4 -0.61 35.68 36.16
N ARG A 5 -1.19 36.29 35.12
CA ARG A 5 -2.21 37.33 35.23
C ARG A 5 -3.37 36.99 34.29
N ASP A 6 -4.48 36.62 34.92
CA ASP A 6 -5.86 37.09 34.73
C ASP A 6 -6.37 37.38 33.31
N ILE A 7 -7.25 36.51 32.82
CA ILE A 7 -8.41 36.89 32.00
C ILE A 7 -9.62 36.11 32.52
N ASP A 8 -10.55 36.84 33.14
CA ASP A 8 -11.83 36.38 33.65
C ASP A 8 -12.89 36.25 32.54
N ARG A 9 -13.71 35.19 32.68
CA ARG A 9 -15.15 35.04 32.40
C ARG A 9 -15.78 35.81 31.22
N ILE A 10 -16.29 35.06 30.24
CA ILE A 10 -17.39 35.47 29.35
C ILE A 10 -18.69 34.83 29.85
N ASP A 11 -19.72 35.67 29.99
CA ASP A 11 -21.03 35.44 30.58
C ASP A 11 -22.07 35.03 29.50
N GLU A 12 -22.86 33.98 29.77
CA GLU A 12 -23.87 33.37 28.89
C GLU A 12 -25.18 34.20 28.76
N ARG A 13 -25.10 35.52 28.65
CA ARG A 13 -26.30 36.41 28.62
C ARG A 13 -26.34 37.44 27.49
N GLU A 14 -25.76 37.14 26.33
CA GLU A 14 -26.01 37.89 25.08
C GLU A 14 -26.49 36.98 23.94
N LEU A 15 -27.45 36.10 24.25
CA LEU A 15 -28.17 35.28 23.28
C LEU A 15 -29.68 35.54 23.35
N CYS A 16 -30.07 36.82 23.40
CA CYS A 16 -31.46 37.26 23.26
C CYS A 16 -31.49 38.78 23.16
N LEU A 17 -31.32 39.33 21.95
CA LEU A 17 -31.84 40.65 21.53
C LEU A 17 -31.36 40.96 20.10
N GLN A 18 -32.11 40.50 19.09
CA GLN A 18 -32.43 41.26 17.86
C GLN A 18 -33.19 40.37 16.86
N ILE A 19 -34.48 40.19 17.11
CA ILE A 19 -35.49 39.97 16.06
C ILE A 19 -36.46 41.14 16.17
N SER A 20 -36.52 42.00 15.15
CA SER A 20 -37.73 42.66 14.61
C SER A 20 -37.41 44.02 13.99
N ILE A 21 -37.45 44.14 12.66
CA ILE A 21 -38.11 45.25 11.96
C ILE A 21 -38.84 44.69 10.72
N TYR A 22 -40.17 44.58 10.91
CA TYR A 22 -41.32 44.82 10.03
C TYR A 22 -41.73 43.93 8.83
N ILE A 23 -43.01 43.56 8.97
CA ILE A 23 -43.95 42.73 8.20
C ILE A 23 -44.69 43.62 7.17
N SER A 24 -45.08 43.04 6.03
CA SER A 24 -46.43 43.10 5.41
C SER A 24 -46.44 43.52 3.94
N PHE A 25 -46.69 42.58 3.04
CA PHE A 25 -47.82 42.64 2.11
C PHE A 25 -48.09 41.20 1.63
N GLY A 26 -49.17 40.61 2.13
CA GLY A 26 -49.71 39.36 1.63
C GLY A 26 -50.76 39.64 0.56
N ILE A 27 -50.70 38.90 -0.54
CA ILE A 27 -51.87 38.55 -1.35
C ILE A 27 -51.78 37.05 -1.65
N SER A 28 -52.82 36.35 -1.22
CA SER A 28 -53.09 34.95 -1.51
C SER A 28 -53.69 34.82 -2.90
N SER A 29 -53.21 33.87 -3.70
CA SER A 29 -54.04 33.17 -4.69
C SER A 29 -53.41 31.84 -5.09
N ASN A 30 -54.18 30.78 -4.92
CA ASN A 30 -53.97 29.42 -5.42
C ASN A 30 -53.48 29.38 -6.87
N HIS A 31 -52.44 28.60 -7.17
CA HIS A 31 -52.40 27.79 -8.39
C HIS A 31 -51.35 26.68 -8.31
N GLU A 32 -51.85 25.45 -8.49
CA GLU A 32 -51.23 24.22 -8.99
C GLU A 32 -49.71 24.10 -9.06
N SER A 33 -49.24 23.07 -8.36
CA SER A 33 -47.98 22.36 -8.56
C SER A 33 -47.71 22.02 -10.04
N ARG A 34 -46.64 22.58 -10.59
CA ARG A 34 -45.90 22.02 -11.71
C ARG A 34 -44.48 21.73 -11.24
N GLU A 35 -44.21 20.47 -10.93
CA GLU A 35 -42.86 19.94 -10.86
C GLU A 35 -42.18 20.23 -12.21
N LYS A 36 -41.14 21.06 -12.19
CA LYS A 36 -40.20 21.14 -13.29
C LYS A 36 -39.16 20.07 -13.01
N GLU A 37 -39.20 18.98 -13.77
CA GLU A 37 -38.09 18.03 -13.85
C GLU A 37 -36.82 18.82 -14.24
N GLU A 38 -35.85 18.87 -13.32
CA GLU A 38 -34.48 19.25 -13.66
C GLU A 38 -33.92 18.17 -14.61
N PRO A 39 -33.29 18.53 -15.73
CA PRO A 39 -32.66 17.53 -16.57
C PRO A 39 -31.49 16.90 -15.80
N GLU A 40 -31.51 15.57 -15.69
CA GLU A 40 -30.38 14.78 -15.21
C GLU A 40 -29.12 15.27 -15.91
N ARG A 41 -28.18 15.83 -15.14
CA ARG A 41 -26.83 16.08 -15.64
C ARG A 41 -26.19 14.73 -15.88
N GLU A 42 -26.22 14.28 -17.13
CA GLU A 42 -25.33 13.24 -17.62
C GLU A 42 -23.92 13.60 -17.18
N ASN A 43 -23.35 12.78 -16.29
CA ASN A 43 -21.98 12.93 -15.81
C ASN A 43 -21.04 12.63 -16.98
N PRO A 44 -20.30 13.62 -17.53
CA PRO A 44 -19.39 13.37 -18.62
C PRO A 44 -18.06 12.88 -18.04
N GLU A 45 -18.09 11.72 -17.37
CA GLU A 45 -16.89 10.95 -17.04
C GLU A 45 -16.85 9.66 -17.87
N SER A 46 -17.11 9.79 -19.16
CA SER A 46 -16.70 8.79 -20.15
C SER A 46 -15.36 9.21 -20.76
N GLY A 47 -14.25 8.61 -20.29
CA GLY A 47 -13.13 8.33 -21.18
C GLY A 47 -11.80 9.05 -20.98
N ILE A 48 -11.49 9.63 -19.81
CA ILE A 48 -10.07 9.75 -19.44
C ILE A 48 -9.68 8.38 -18.88
N MET A 49 -9.24 7.47 -19.74
CA MET A 49 -8.51 6.28 -19.28
C MET A 49 -7.34 6.79 -18.44
N ALA A 50 -7.43 6.70 -17.12
CA ALA A 50 -6.34 7.09 -16.24
C ALA A 50 -5.09 6.35 -16.72
N ALA A 51 -4.02 7.09 -17.00
CA ALA A 51 -2.79 6.51 -17.52
C ALA A 51 -2.31 5.40 -16.58
N LYS A 52 -1.93 4.24 -17.15
CA LYS A 52 -1.42 3.12 -16.38
C LYS A 52 -0.22 3.56 -15.54
N PRO A 53 -0.13 3.18 -14.25
CA PRO A 53 1.08 3.39 -13.49
C PRO A 53 2.28 2.78 -14.22
N LYS A 54 3.39 3.52 -14.28
CA LYS A 54 4.63 3.05 -14.89
C LYS A 54 5.72 2.88 -13.83
N LEU A 55 6.21 1.66 -13.69
CA LEU A 55 7.16 1.26 -12.65
C LEU A 55 8.56 1.19 -13.25
N PHE A 56 9.50 1.93 -12.67
CA PHE A 56 10.91 1.93 -13.07
C PHE A 56 11.72 1.17 -12.02
N TYR A 57 12.25 -0.01 -12.40
CA TYR A 57 13.00 -0.87 -11.49
C TYR A 57 13.87 -1.90 -12.22
N PHE A 58 14.62 -2.70 -11.47
CA PHE A 58 15.31 -3.88 -12.00
C PHE A 58 14.31 -4.97 -12.41
N HIS A 59 14.69 -5.81 -13.36
CA HIS A 59 13.91 -6.98 -13.77
C HIS A 59 14.00 -8.11 -12.71
N GLY A 60 13.34 -7.89 -11.58
CA GLY A 60 13.27 -8.83 -10.46
C GLY A 60 12.41 -8.27 -9.32
N ARG A 61 12.32 -9.01 -8.21
CA ARG A 61 11.47 -8.63 -7.07
C ARG A 61 11.93 -7.32 -6.44
N GLY A 62 13.05 -7.37 -5.72
CA GLY A 62 13.58 -6.28 -4.91
C GLY A 62 12.50 -5.54 -4.12
N ARG A 63 12.62 -4.21 -4.03
CA ARG A 63 11.67 -3.34 -3.32
C ARG A 63 10.41 -3.00 -4.11
N MET A 64 10.34 -3.37 -5.40
CA MET A 64 9.19 -3.10 -6.25
C MET A 64 8.12 -4.20 -6.14
N GLU A 65 8.47 -5.39 -5.65
CA GLU A 65 7.55 -6.53 -5.64
C GLU A 65 6.26 -6.26 -4.86
N SER A 66 6.34 -5.71 -3.65
CA SER A 66 5.12 -5.36 -2.88
C SER A 66 4.26 -4.30 -3.57
N ILE A 67 4.85 -3.41 -4.38
CA ILE A 67 4.11 -2.43 -5.17
C ILE A 67 3.33 -3.14 -6.28
N ARG A 68 3.95 -4.11 -6.98
CA ARG A 68 3.27 -4.96 -7.97
C ARG A 68 2.12 -5.73 -7.33
N TRP A 69 2.34 -6.33 -6.16
CA TRP A 69 1.31 -7.05 -5.40
C TRP A 69 0.12 -6.18 -5.06
N LEU A 70 0.36 -4.95 -4.57
CA LEU A 70 -0.70 -4.03 -4.18
C LEU A 70 -1.52 -3.53 -5.38
N LEU A 71 -0.85 -3.18 -6.49
CA LEU A 71 -1.51 -2.81 -7.75
C LEU A 71 -2.34 -3.96 -8.32
N ALA A 72 -1.75 -5.15 -8.37
CA ALA A 72 -2.44 -6.33 -8.88
C ALA A 72 -3.65 -6.69 -8.01
N ALA A 73 -3.53 -6.66 -6.68
CA ALA A 73 -4.62 -6.89 -5.76
C ALA A 73 -5.78 -5.89 -5.96
N ALA A 74 -5.45 -4.63 -6.25
CA ALA A 74 -6.41 -3.57 -6.57
C ALA A 74 -7.02 -3.70 -7.98
N GLY A 75 -6.58 -4.66 -8.80
CA GLY A 75 -7.06 -4.84 -10.17
C GLY A 75 -6.55 -3.79 -11.14
N VAL A 76 -5.40 -3.17 -10.84
CA VAL A 76 -4.82 -2.08 -11.64
C VAL A 76 -3.74 -2.66 -12.54
N GLU A 77 -3.91 -2.51 -13.86
CA GLU A 77 -2.88 -2.80 -14.83
C GLU A 77 -1.76 -1.75 -14.77
N PHE A 78 -0.51 -2.18 -14.92
CA PHE A 78 0.65 -1.30 -14.86
C PHE A 78 1.72 -1.70 -15.90
N GLU A 79 2.51 -0.72 -16.31
CA GLU A 79 3.64 -0.90 -17.20
C GLU A 79 4.95 -0.93 -16.42
N GLU A 80 5.96 -1.58 -16.97
CA GLU A 80 7.29 -1.65 -16.36
C GLU A 80 8.36 -1.20 -17.36
N GLU A 81 9.26 -0.35 -16.90
CA GLU A 81 10.50 -0.01 -17.60
C GLU A 81 11.68 -0.54 -16.79
N PHE A 82 12.38 -1.52 -17.36
CA PHE A 82 13.47 -2.19 -16.67
C PHE A 82 14.80 -1.45 -16.83
N LEU A 83 15.51 -1.35 -15.71
CA LEU A 83 16.88 -0.85 -15.64
C LEU A 83 17.82 -2.05 -15.80
N GLU A 84 18.37 -2.22 -17.00
CA GLU A 84 19.21 -3.35 -17.38
C GLU A 84 20.70 -2.99 -17.41
N THR A 85 21.03 -1.70 -17.59
CA THR A 85 22.42 -1.22 -17.63
C THR A 85 22.67 -0.03 -16.72
N ARG A 86 23.93 0.14 -16.31
CA ARG A 86 24.38 1.30 -15.53
C ARG A 86 24.08 2.61 -16.25
N GLU A 87 24.31 2.66 -17.57
CA GLU A 87 24.07 3.85 -18.38
C GLU A 87 22.58 4.23 -18.40
N GLN A 88 21.67 3.26 -18.51
CA GLN A 88 20.22 3.52 -18.41
C GLN A 88 19.86 4.13 -17.05
N TYR A 89 20.37 3.55 -15.96
CA TYR A 89 20.15 4.04 -14.60
C TYR A 89 20.69 5.46 -14.43
N GLU A 90 21.94 5.73 -14.81
CA GLU A 90 22.56 7.06 -14.68
C GLU A 90 21.86 8.10 -15.55
N ARG A 91 21.52 7.76 -16.80
CA ARG A 91 20.82 8.67 -17.72
C ARG A 91 19.44 9.03 -17.17
N MET A 92 18.67 8.04 -16.71
CA MET A 92 17.34 8.26 -16.13
C MET A 92 17.44 9.10 -14.86
N THR A 93 18.28 8.68 -13.90
CA THR A 93 18.42 9.35 -12.61
C THR A 93 18.93 10.78 -12.75
N THR A 94 19.98 10.99 -13.56
CA THR A 94 20.54 12.33 -13.82
C THR A 94 19.51 13.25 -14.45
N LYS A 95 18.77 12.76 -15.47
CA LYS A 95 17.72 13.56 -16.12
C LYS A 95 16.63 13.96 -15.12
N LEU A 96 16.06 12.98 -14.42
CA LEU A 96 14.96 13.23 -13.50
C LEU A 96 15.39 14.06 -12.28
N GLN A 97 16.62 13.93 -11.81
CA GLN A 97 17.15 14.80 -10.74
C GLN A 97 17.30 16.25 -11.22
N LYS A 98 17.83 16.48 -12.43
CA LYS A 98 17.94 17.82 -13.02
C LYS A 98 16.56 18.47 -13.20
N ASP A 99 15.57 17.68 -13.57
CA ASP A 99 14.18 18.13 -13.73
C ASP A 99 13.43 18.27 -12.38
N GLY A 100 14.07 17.96 -11.23
CA GLY A 100 13.43 17.98 -9.91
C GLY A 100 12.38 16.88 -9.69
N ARG A 101 12.33 15.88 -10.57
CA ARG A 101 11.35 14.78 -10.62
C ARG A 101 11.81 13.51 -9.91
N LEU A 102 13.07 13.43 -9.48
CA LEU A 102 13.60 12.32 -8.69
C LEU A 102 14.24 12.83 -7.39
N LEU A 103 13.50 12.72 -6.29
CA LEU A 103 13.82 13.36 -5.01
C LEU A 103 15.20 12.95 -4.43
N PHE A 104 15.52 11.66 -4.47
CA PHE A 104 16.71 11.12 -3.77
C PHE A 104 17.66 10.31 -4.67
N GLY A 105 17.48 10.35 -5.99
CA GLY A 105 18.34 9.59 -6.92
C GLY A 105 18.16 8.07 -6.86
N GLN A 106 17.09 7.57 -6.26
CA GLN A 106 16.89 6.15 -5.95
C GLN A 106 15.61 5.61 -6.59
N VAL A 107 15.63 4.31 -6.89
CA VAL A 107 14.44 3.52 -7.21
C VAL A 107 14.08 2.60 -6.02
N PRO A 108 12.82 2.19 -5.81
CA PRO A 108 11.68 2.20 -6.74
C PRO A 108 11.17 3.60 -7.09
N LEU A 109 10.79 3.77 -8.36
CA LEU A 109 10.15 4.97 -8.90
C LEU A 109 8.86 4.55 -9.62
N VAL A 110 7.77 5.27 -9.34
CA VAL A 110 6.46 5.04 -9.97
C VAL A 110 5.93 6.35 -10.52
N GLU A 111 5.67 6.38 -11.83
CA GLU A 111 4.95 7.46 -12.49
C GLU A 111 3.46 7.14 -12.47
N MET A 112 2.66 7.96 -11.78
CA MET A 112 1.21 7.84 -11.73
C MET A 112 0.54 9.14 -11.26
N ASP A 113 -0.69 9.40 -11.71
CA ASP A 113 -1.48 10.59 -11.30
C ASP A 113 -0.72 11.93 -11.47
N GLY A 114 0.13 12.03 -12.50
CA GLY A 114 0.97 13.21 -12.75
C GLY A 114 2.15 13.37 -11.77
N MET A 115 2.38 12.41 -10.88
CA MET A 115 3.45 12.40 -9.89
C MET A 115 4.57 11.40 -10.24
N MET A 116 5.77 11.71 -9.76
CA MET A 116 6.92 10.79 -9.75
C MET A 116 7.19 10.34 -8.31
N LEU A 117 6.57 9.24 -7.91
CA LEU A 117 6.61 8.74 -6.55
C LEU A 117 7.89 7.92 -6.31
N THR A 118 8.61 8.24 -5.24
CA THR A 118 9.75 7.46 -4.74
C THR A 118 9.51 7.06 -3.29
N GLN A 119 10.39 6.24 -2.72
CA GLN A 119 10.26 5.63 -1.39
C GLN A 119 9.13 4.60 -1.31
N MET A 120 9.52 3.33 -1.23
CA MET A 120 8.61 2.17 -1.24
C MET A 120 7.41 2.34 -0.28
N ARG A 121 7.67 2.77 0.98
CA ARG A 121 6.61 2.93 1.99
C ARG A 121 5.60 4.02 1.59
N ALA A 122 6.07 5.14 1.05
CA ALA A 122 5.20 6.24 0.63
C ALA A 122 4.34 5.83 -0.58
N ILE A 123 4.95 5.15 -1.56
CA ILE A 123 4.24 4.61 -2.73
C ILE A 123 3.13 3.65 -2.28
N LEU A 124 3.44 2.67 -1.43
CA LEU A 124 2.45 1.70 -0.96
C LEU A 124 1.33 2.35 -0.14
N SER A 125 1.67 3.32 0.71
CA SER A 125 0.69 4.08 1.51
C SER A 125 -0.28 4.84 0.61
N TYR A 126 0.24 5.49 -0.44
CA TYR A 126 -0.57 6.20 -1.43
C TYR A 126 -1.52 5.26 -2.17
N LEU A 127 -1.00 4.14 -2.68
CA LEU A 127 -1.78 3.13 -3.40
C LEU A 127 -2.87 2.51 -2.50
N ALA A 128 -2.52 2.18 -1.25
CA ALA A 128 -3.48 1.61 -0.31
C ALA A 128 -4.62 2.58 -0.01
N ALA A 129 -4.31 3.88 0.16
CA ALA A 129 -5.33 4.91 0.34
C ALA A 129 -6.19 5.07 -0.92
N LYS A 130 -5.57 5.22 -2.09
CA LYS A 130 -6.23 5.44 -3.38
C LYS A 130 -7.23 4.33 -3.71
N TYR A 131 -6.89 3.08 -3.40
CA TYR A 131 -7.70 1.90 -3.72
C TYR A 131 -8.50 1.34 -2.53
N ASN A 132 -8.72 2.13 -1.47
CA ASN A 132 -9.55 1.76 -0.32
C ASN A 132 -9.09 0.49 0.43
N LEU A 133 -7.78 0.22 0.43
CA LEU A 133 -7.10 -0.89 1.10
C LEU A 133 -6.45 -0.47 2.42
N TYR A 134 -6.70 0.74 2.91
CA TYR A 134 -6.01 1.34 4.05
C TYR A 134 -6.91 1.60 5.26
N GLY A 135 -7.88 0.73 5.52
CA GLY A 135 -8.79 0.85 6.67
C GLY A 135 -9.72 2.08 6.60
N LYS A 136 -10.73 2.11 7.47
CA LYS A 136 -11.77 3.16 7.46
C LYS A 136 -11.44 4.37 8.33
N ASP A 137 -10.56 4.20 9.32
CA ASP A 137 -10.21 5.22 10.30
C ASP A 137 -8.73 5.14 10.70
N LEU A 138 -8.27 6.09 11.50
CA LEU A 138 -6.87 6.15 11.95
C LEU A 138 -6.46 4.93 12.80
N LYS A 139 -7.39 4.29 13.52
CA LYS A 139 -7.09 3.13 14.36
C LYS A 139 -6.88 1.88 13.49
N GLU A 140 -7.66 1.71 12.43
CA GLU A 140 -7.43 0.65 11.45
C GLU A 140 -6.17 0.90 10.63
N ARG A 141 -5.94 2.15 10.19
CA ARG A 141 -4.71 2.54 9.47
C ARG A 141 -3.45 2.20 10.24
N VAL A 142 -3.35 2.64 11.50
CA VAL A 142 -2.13 2.39 12.29
C VAL A 142 -1.92 0.88 12.56
N ARG A 143 -2.99 0.09 12.68
CA ARG A 143 -2.86 -1.38 12.79
C ARG A 143 -2.32 -1.99 11.50
N ILE A 144 -2.87 -1.58 10.35
CA ILE A 144 -2.36 -1.98 9.03
C ILE A 144 -0.88 -1.61 8.94
N ASP A 145 -0.51 -0.39 9.33
CA ASP A 145 0.86 0.08 9.26
C ASP A 145 1.83 -0.79 10.06
N MET A 146 1.50 -1.08 11.32
CA MET A 146 2.28 -1.94 12.20
C MET A 146 2.45 -3.34 11.64
N TYR A 147 1.39 -3.91 11.05
CA TYR A 147 1.40 -5.26 10.48
C TYR A 147 2.28 -5.32 9.24
N VAL A 148 2.11 -4.34 8.35
CA VAL A 148 2.91 -4.22 7.13
C VAL A 148 4.38 -4.01 7.48
N ASP A 149 4.73 -3.11 8.41
CA ASP A 149 6.13 -2.90 8.82
C ASP A 149 6.75 -4.18 9.40
N GLY A 150 6.02 -4.90 10.24
CA GLY A 150 6.48 -6.18 10.78
C GLY A 150 6.73 -7.23 9.69
N THR A 151 5.85 -7.33 8.68
CA THR A 151 6.08 -8.22 7.53
C THR A 151 7.23 -7.76 6.65
N LEU A 152 7.39 -6.45 6.44
CA LEU A 152 8.45 -5.88 5.63
C LEU A 152 9.82 -6.14 6.26
N ASP A 153 9.95 -6.01 7.59
CA ASP A 153 11.18 -6.36 8.32
C ASP A 153 11.60 -7.81 8.03
N LEU A 154 10.65 -8.75 8.04
CA LEU A 154 10.91 -10.16 7.75
C LEU A 154 11.31 -10.37 6.28
N MET A 155 10.56 -9.80 5.34
CA MET A 155 10.81 -9.93 3.89
C MET A 155 12.16 -9.32 3.49
N MET A 156 12.54 -8.19 4.10
CA MET A 156 13.83 -7.53 3.84
C MET A 156 15.02 -8.39 4.27
N MET A 157 14.88 -9.28 5.27
CA MET A 157 15.93 -10.24 5.61
C MET A 157 16.21 -11.21 4.46
N ILE A 158 15.19 -11.65 3.72
CA ILE A 158 15.37 -12.48 2.51
C ILE A 158 16.00 -11.65 1.40
N ALA A 159 15.43 -10.48 1.11
CA ALA A 159 15.86 -9.64 0.00
C ALA A 159 17.36 -9.28 0.09
N VAL A 160 17.84 -8.96 1.31
CA VAL A 160 19.25 -8.65 1.56
C VAL A 160 20.13 -9.91 1.53
N ALA A 161 19.63 -11.06 1.96
CA ALA A 161 20.40 -12.31 1.95
C ALA A 161 20.84 -12.72 0.53
N ALA A 162 20.13 -12.30 -0.52
CA ALA A 162 20.52 -12.55 -1.90
C ALA A 162 21.89 -11.95 -2.28
N PHE A 163 22.33 -10.89 -1.58
CA PHE A 163 23.59 -10.17 -1.87
C PHE A 163 24.75 -10.56 -0.95
N LYS A 164 24.54 -11.51 -0.03
CA LYS A 164 25.58 -11.99 0.90
C LYS A 164 26.48 -13.04 0.25
N THR A 165 27.60 -13.37 0.90
CA THR A 165 28.38 -14.56 0.53
C THR A 165 27.54 -15.84 0.73
N PRO A 166 27.87 -16.97 0.07
CA PRO A 166 27.09 -18.20 0.20
C PRO A 166 26.88 -18.66 1.66
N GLN A 167 27.92 -18.61 2.48
CA GLN A 167 27.85 -18.99 3.90
C GLN A 167 26.92 -18.05 4.69
N GLU A 168 27.16 -16.73 4.60
CA GLU A 168 26.34 -15.75 5.31
C GLU A 168 24.88 -15.75 4.82
N LYS A 169 24.64 -16.08 3.54
CA LYS A 169 23.30 -16.24 2.97
C LYS A 169 22.56 -17.40 3.64
N GLU A 170 23.19 -18.57 3.73
CA GLU A 170 22.60 -19.74 4.39
C GLU A 170 22.23 -19.45 5.84
N GLU A 171 23.16 -18.90 6.62
CA GLU A 171 22.94 -18.53 8.03
C GLU A 171 21.81 -17.48 8.17
N SER A 172 21.79 -16.48 7.28
CA SER A 172 20.76 -15.43 7.27
C SER A 172 19.38 -15.97 6.95
N LEU A 173 19.26 -16.89 5.99
CA LEU A 173 17.98 -17.51 5.63
C LEU A 173 17.49 -18.45 6.74
N ALA A 174 18.37 -19.25 7.35
CA ALA A 174 18.02 -20.07 8.51
C ALA A 174 17.51 -19.23 9.69
N LEU A 175 18.17 -18.10 9.98
CA LEU A 175 17.71 -17.15 11.00
C LEU A 175 16.35 -16.53 10.63
N THR A 176 16.12 -16.24 9.35
CA THR A 176 14.86 -15.68 8.85
C THR A 176 13.71 -16.66 9.07
N VAL A 177 13.89 -17.94 8.71
CA VAL A 177 12.91 -19.01 8.96
C VAL A 177 12.62 -19.14 10.46
N LYS A 178 13.67 -19.14 11.31
CA LYS A 178 13.50 -19.17 12.76
C LYS A 178 12.68 -17.98 13.27
N LYS A 179 12.96 -16.76 12.81
CA LYS A 179 12.21 -15.55 13.20
C LYS A 179 10.78 -15.58 12.71
N ALA A 180 10.51 -16.07 11.50
CA ALA A 180 9.15 -16.26 11.02
C ALA A 180 8.33 -17.13 11.98
N LYS A 181 8.86 -18.32 12.35
CA LYS A 181 8.20 -19.26 13.27
C LYS A 181 8.04 -18.73 14.71
N THR A 182 9.01 -17.96 15.21
CA THR A 182 9.06 -17.61 16.65
C THR A 182 8.62 -16.20 16.98
N ARG A 183 8.69 -15.26 16.03
CA ARG A 183 8.41 -13.82 16.26
C ARG A 183 7.20 -13.33 15.49
N TYR A 184 7.09 -13.64 14.20
CA TYR A 184 6.11 -12.98 13.32
C TYR A 184 4.82 -13.80 13.18
N PHE A 185 4.90 -15.05 12.73
CA PHE A 185 3.71 -15.88 12.48
C PHE A 185 2.85 -16.14 13.73
N PRO A 186 3.41 -16.35 14.94
CA PRO A 186 2.60 -16.45 16.15
C PRO A 186 1.74 -15.21 16.43
N VAL A 187 2.22 -14.02 16.05
CA VAL A 187 1.48 -12.76 16.24
C VAL A 187 0.28 -12.71 15.32
N PHE A 188 0.45 -12.99 14.03
CA PHE A 188 -0.65 -12.98 13.06
C PHE A 188 -1.66 -14.11 13.30
N GLU A 189 -1.19 -15.31 13.67
CA GLU A 189 -2.05 -16.41 14.10
C GLU A 189 -2.92 -16.00 15.30
N LYS A 190 -2.32 -15.32 16.29
CA LYS A 190 -3.05 -14.81 17.47
C LYS A 190 -4.05 -13.72 17.10
N ILE A 191 -3.70 -12.81 16.18
CA ILE A 191 -4.61 -11.77 15.69
C ILE A 191 -5.85 -12.42 15.08
N LEU A 192 -5.67 -13.30 14.09
CA LEU A 192 -6.77 -14.02 13.43
C LEU A 192 -7.63 -14.81 14.43
N LYS A 193 -7.00 -15.44 15.42
CA LYS A 193 -7.71 -16.15 16.50
C LYS A 193 -8.54 -15.22 17.38
N SER A 194 -8.03 -14.03 17.68
CA SER A 194 -8.63 -13.11 18.65
C SER A 194 -9.98 -12.57 18.23
N HIS A 195 -10.17 -12.28 16.94
CA HIS A 195 -11.42 -11.74 16.40
C HIS A 195 -12.19 -12.78 15.56
N GLY A 196 -11.52 -13.84 15.09
CA GLY A 196 -12.18 -14.93 14.35
C GLY A 196 -12.66 -14.55 12.94
N GLU A 197 -12.08 -13.49 12.36
CA GLU A 197 -12.53 -12.91 11.09
C GLU A 197 -11.70 -13.39 9.88
N GLY A 198 -12.18 -13.03 8.69
CA GLY A 198 -11.57 -13.39 7.41
C GLY A 198 -10.32 -12.59 7.03
N PHE A 199 -10.10 -11.44 7.66
CA PHE A 199 -9.04 -10.50 7.32
C PHE A 199 -8.36 -10.00 8.59
N LEU A 200 -7.15 -9.45 8.48
CA LEU A 200 -6.37 -9.01 9.63
C LEU A 200 -6.97 -7.80 10.35
N VAL A 201 -7.70 -6.94 9.63
CA VAL A 201 -8.22 -5.68 10.16
C VAL A 201 -9.66 -5.43 9.68
N GLY A 202 -10.59 -5.23 10.62
CA GLY A 202 -11.93 -4.70 10.36
C GLY A 202 -12.81 -5.57 9.45
N ASN A 203 -12.57 -6.89 9.43
CA ASN A 203 -13.20 -7.86 8.54
C ASN A 203 -13.25 -7.44 7.07
N LYS A 204 -12.25 -6.69 6.59
CA LYS A 204 -12.18 -6.20 5.22
C LYS A 204 -10.79 -6.40 4.65
N PHE A 205 -10.73 -6.80 3.38
CA PHE A 205 -9.46 -6.93 2.66
C PHE A 205 -8.70 -5.60 2.63
N SER A 206 -7.42 -5.66 2.98
CA SER A 206 -6.55 -4.51 3.18
C SER A 206 -5.12 -4.77 2.70
N TRP A 207 -4.31 -3.72 2.70
CA TRP A 207 -2.88 -3.80 2.41
C TRP A 207 -2.15 -4.78 3.35
N ALA A 208 -2.55 -4.87 4.62
CA ALA A 208 -1.95 -5.82 5.56
C ALA A 208 -2.14 -7.28 5.09
N ASP A 209 -3.30 -7.61 4.52
CA ASP A 209 -3.58 -8.97 4.07
C ASP A 209 -2.73 -9.35 2.85
N ILE A 210 -2.55 -8.39 1.92
CA ILE A 210 -1.71 -8.53 0.73
C ILE A 210 -0.25 -8.73 1.13
N GLN A 211 0.24 -7.87 2.03
CA GLN A 211 1.63 -7.92 2.51
C GLN A 211 1.92 -9.22 3.26
N LEU A 212 0.99 -9.70 4.09
CA LEU A 212 1.15 -10.97 4.80
C LEU A 212 1.12 -12.17 3.85
N LEU A 213 0.25 -12.18 2.84
CA LEU A 213 0.25 -13.24 1.82
C LEU A 213 1.59 -13.29 1.08
N GLU A 214 2.09 -12.14 0.61
CA GLU A 214 3.40 -12.06 -0.04
C GLU A 214 4.50 -12.63 0.87
N ALA A 215 4.55 -12.20 2.14
CA ALA A 215 5.52 -12.70 3.12
C ALA A 215 5.42 -14.21 3.36
N ILE A 216 4.21 -14.76 3.45
CA ILE A 216 3.96 -16.20 3.61
C ILE A 216 4.54 -16.98 2.42
N LEU A 217 4.23 -16.57 1.20
CA LEU A 217 4.71 -17.26 0.00
C LEU A 217 6.24 -17.18 -0.11
N MET A 218 6.83 -16.03 0.22
CA MET A 218 8.29 -15.89 0.30
C MET A 218 8.92 -16.81 1.35
N MET A 219 8.25 -17.05 2.49
CA MET A 219 8.74 -18.02 3.48
C MET A 219 8.61 -19.47 3.02
N GLU A 220 7.53 -19.82 2.30
CA GLU A 220 7.32 -21.17 1.79
C GLU A 220 8.33 -21.57 0.72
N GLU A 221 8.88 -20.60 -0.01
CA GLU A 221 10.02 -20.80 -0.92
C GLU A 221 11.31 -21.23 -0.18
N LEU A 222 11.41 -20.93 1.12
CA LEU A 222 12.56 -21.33 1.96
C LEU A 222 12.28 -22.62 2.75
N ASP A 223 11.07 -22.74 3.30
CA ASP A 223 10.60 -23.89 4.05
C ASP A 223 9.12 -24.13 3.75
N ALA A 224 8.82 -25.11 2.88
CA ALA A 224 7.45 -25.44 2.50
C ALA A 224 6.57 -25.85 3.71
N SER A 225 7.18 -26.24 4.83
CA SER A 225 6.48 -26.63 6.06
C SER A 225 6.27 -25.46 7.03
N ILE A 226 6.65 -24.22 6.67
CA ILE A 226 6.69 -23.06 7.56
C ILE A 226 5.37 -22.79 8.30
N LEU A 227 4.23 -23.10 7.68
CA LEU A 227 2.91 -22.89 8.25
C LEU A 227 2.39 -24.09 9.06
N SER A 228 3.13 -25.18 9.21
CA SER A 228 2.61 -26.45 9.76
C SER A 228 1.88 -26.28 11.08
N ASP A 229 2.41 -25.43 11.97
CA ASP A 229 1.90 -25.12 13.30
C ASP A 229 0.92 -23.92 13.35
N PHE A 230 0.59 -23.34 12.20
CA PHE A 230 -0.20 -22.11 12.06
C PHE A 230 -1.46 -22.35 11.21
N PRO A 231 -2.47 -23.09 11.71
CA PRO A 231 -3.65 -23.46 10.93
C PRO A 231 -4.47 -22.27 10.45
N LEU A 232 -4.58 -21.17 11.22
CA LEU A 232 -5.30 -19.99 10.78
C LEU A 232 -4.56 -19.26 9.67
N LEU A 233 -3.22 -19.20 9.71
CA LEU A 233 -2.43 -18.68 8.60
C LEU A 233 -2.53 -19.54 7.33
N LYS A 234 -2.64 -20.87 7.45
CA LYS A 234 -2.94 -21.73 6.28
C LYS A 234 -4.29 -21.37 5.67
N ALA A 235 -5.33 -21.27 6.50
CA ALA A 235 -6.67 -20.90 6.05
C ALA A 235 -6.71 -19.49 5.44
N PHE A 236 -6.01 -18.54 6.06
CA PHE A 236 -5.82 -17.18 5.57
C PHE A 236 -5.15 -17.18 4.20
N LYS A 237 -4.01 -17.86 4.02
CA LYS A 237 -3.31 -17.99 2.74
C LYS A 237 -4.25 -18.47 1.65
N THR A 238 -5.00 -19.55 1.90
CA THR A 238 -5.96 -20.11 0.93
C THR A 238 -7.04 -19.10 0.57
N ARG A 239 -7.60 -18.39 1.57
CA ARG A 239 -8.64 -17.38 1.36
C ARG A 239 -8.15 -16.23 0.48
N ILE A 240 -7.03 -15.61 0.86
CA ILE A 240 -6.50 -14.45 0.14
C ILE A 240 -6.00 -14.84 -1.25
N SER A 241 -5.37 -16.02 -1.40
CA SER A 241 -4.93 -16.52 -2.72
C SER A 241 -6.08 -16.79 -3.69
N ASN A 242 -7.31 -16.95 -3.19
CA ASN A 242 -8.49 -17.18 -4.02
C ASN A 242 -9.25 -15.89 -4.39
N ILE A 243 -8.83 -14.72 -3.88
CA ILE A 243 -9.37 -13.43 -4.36
C ILE A 243 -9.06 -13.32 -5.86
N PRO A 244 -10.04 -13.01 -6.74
CA PRO A 244 -9.85 -13.11 -8.19
C PRO A 244 -8.62 -12.39 -8.74
N THR A 245 -8.36 -11.17 -8.28
CA THR A 245 -7.21 -10.35 -8.69
C THR A 245 -5.87 -10.95 -8.23
N ILE A 246 -5.80 -11.41 -6.98
CA ILE A 246 -4.63 -12.13 -6.45
C ILE A 246 -4.42 -13.46 -7.18
N LYS A 247 -5.48 -14.23 -7.39
CA LYS A 247 -5.43 -15.53 -8.07
C LYS A 247 -4.89 -15.38 -9.48
N ALA A 248 -5.32 -14.35 -10.20
CA ALA A 248 -4.80 -13.99 -11.52
C ALA A 248 -3.32 -13.61 -11.44
N PHE A 249 -2.92 -12.79 -10.45
CA PHE A 249 -1.52 -12.42 -10.26
C PHE A 249 -0.61 -13.59 -9.87
N LEU A 250 -1.15 -14.65 -9.26
CA LEU A 250 -0.42 -15.87 -8.96
C LEU A 250 -0.26 -16.81 -10.15
N GLN A 251 -1.00 -16.63 -11.24
CA GLN A 251 -0.88 -17.48 -12.43
C GLN A 251 0.43 -17.24 -13.19
N PRO A 252 0.94 -18.27 -13.89
CA PRO A 252 2.00 -18.07 -14.87
C PRO A 252 1.62 -17.00 -15.91
N GLY A 253 2.60 -16.17 -16.30
CA GLY A 253 2.40 -15.09 -17.25
C GLY A 253 1.98 -13.75 -16.63
N SER A 254 1.73 -13.69 -15.32
CA SER A 254 1.57 -12.41 -14.62
C SER A 254 2.90 -11.66 -14.50
N GLN A 255 2.83 -10.38 -14.10
CA GLN A 255 4.02 -9.56 -13.83
C GLN A 255 4.71 -9.86 -12.47
N ARG A 256 4.26 -10.89 -11.74
CA ARG A 256 4.91 -11.36 -10.50
C ARG A 256 6.32 -11.88 -10.81
N LYS A 257 7.32 -11.42 -10.07
CA LYS A 257 8.72 -11.78 -10.35
C LYS A 257 9.15 -13.03 -9.56
N GLN A 258 10.06 -13.79 -10.16
CA GLN A 258 10.63 -14.98 -9.53
C GLN A 258 11.59 -14.60 -8.39
N PRO A 259 11.89 -15.54 -7.46
CA PRO A 259 12.94 -15.34 -6.47
C PRO A 259 14.27 -14.91 -7.13
N PRO A 260 15.08 -14.07 -6.47
CA PRO A 260 16.31 -13.54 -7.05
C PRO A 260 17.32 -14.67 -7.33
N ASP A 261 17.76 -14.76 -8.58
CA ASP A 261 18.84 -15.65 -9.03
C ASP A 261 20.19 -14.92 -9.07
N SER A 262 21.24 -15.63 -9.46
CA SER A 262 22.60 -15.06 -9.57
C SER A 262 22.69 -13.97 -10.64
N HIS A 263 21.91 -14.08 -11.72
CA HIS A 263 21.89 -13.09 -12.79
C HIS A 263 21.33 -11.75 -12.29
N TYR A 264 20.16 -11.76 -11.63
CA TYR A 264 19.57 -10.58 -11.00
C TYR A 264 20.53 -9.92 -10.02
N VAL A 265 21.16 -10.72 -9.14
CA VAL A 265 22.13 -10.20 -8.15
C VAL A 265 23.30 -9.51 -8.85
N GLN A 266 23.85 -10.11 -9.91
CA GLN A 266 24.95 -9.52 -10.67
C GLN A 266 24.54 -8.21 -11.34
N VAL A 267 23.40 -8.20 -12.04
CA VAL A 267 22.88 -6.99 -12.71
C VAL A 267 22.71 -5.84 -11.72
N VAL A 268 22.13 -6.11 -10.54
CA VAL A 268 21.94 -5.08 -9.52
C VAL A 268 23.27 -4.56 -8.98
N ARG A 269 24.27 -5.44 -8.74
CA ARG A 269 25.61 -5.02 -8.32
C ARG A 269 26.32 -4.18 -9.38
N ASP A 270 26.19 -4.54 -10.65
CA ASP A 270 26.82 -3.80 -11.75
C ASP A 270 26.18 -2.41 -11.93
N ILE A 271 24.85 -2.32 -11.83
CA ILE A 271 24.14 -1.05 -11.98
C ILE A 271 24.32 -0.15 -10.75
N LEU A 272 24.32 -0.68 -9.53
CA LEU A 272 24.39 0.12 -8.31
C LEU A 272 25.80 0.23 -7.71
N GLN A 273 26.76 -0.56 -8.20
CA GLN A 273 28.18 -0.55 -7.81
C GLN A 273 28.41 -0.89 -6.32
N PHE A 274 27.99 -2.08 -5.88
CA PHE A 274 28.25 -2.61 -4.52
C PHE A 274 28.46 -4.13 -4.48
#